data_AF-T1GD41-F1
#
_entry.id   AF-T1GD41-F1
#
_cell.length_a   1.000
_cell.length_b   1.000
_cell.length_c   1.000
_cell.angle_alpha   90.00
_cell.angle_beta   90.00
_cell.angle_gamma   90.00
#
_symmetry.space_group_name_H-M   'P 1'
#
loop_
_entity.id
_entity.type
_entity.pdbx_description
1 polymer ?
#
loop_
_entity_poly.entity_id
_entity_poly.type
_entity_poly.pdbx_seq_one_letter_code
_entity_poly.pdbx_strand_id
1 'polypeptide(L)'
;MSRELDKMPIGKFSISNICMGERARLTEDEMEERNFRNNVSTFLLMFKDYRWEMLFLREPDVLLKYSIIIAFIVFVGILMVQGINRPSNTIFWIVNTIDGLILLSFVFIAWYKKVWIMINPAPGINLDDDPEESSTDRKPKNVVSRFFYDLSDNVMRNILARGVIYLMTVITLCLTSLLQLTTCDEDESTGPQLCINPWAITESLIMTICMSFLFSRIPFLFKLLVGFIIVCVYGYIVMYKYEFIFNQSVSTNRNLKAEYSHMMVVILTFAIFHLIDRQSEYISKVDYTWKRQLQKKQEDAEFTTKLSKF
;
A
#
# COMPACT_ATOMS: atom_id res chain seq x y z
N MET A 1 -19.72 17.50 15.73
CA MET A 1 -18.68 17.04 14.78
C MET A 1 -17.28 17.17 15.38
N SER A 2 -16.90 18.31 15.96
CA SER A 2 -15.63 18.48 16.70
C SER A 2 -15.42 17.51 17.88
N ARG A 3 -16.47 17.27 18.68
CA ARG A 3 -16.41 16.38 19.86
C ARG A 3 -16.25 14.88 19.54
N GLU A 4 -16.50 14.49 18.30
CA GLU A 4 -16.26 13.13 17.79
C GLU A 4 -14.88 13.02 17.12
N LEU A 5 -14.38 14.12 16.54
CA LEU A 5 -13.03 14.22 15.99
C LEU A 5 -11.96 14.10 17.08
N ASP A 6 -12.20 14.68 18.27
CA ASP A 6 -11.29 14.58 19.42
C ASP A 6 -11.17 13.16 19.99
N LYS A 7 -12.12 12.27 19.66
CA LYS A 7 -12.09 10.85 20.05
C LYS A 7 -11.37 9.97 19.03
N MET A 8 -10.97 10.50 17.88
CA MET A 8 -10.23 9.72 16.89
C MET A 8 -8.79 9.48 17.35
N PRO A 9 -8.26 8.26 17.18
CA PRO A 9 -6.90 7.95 17.57
C PRO A 9 -5.92 8.59 16.57
N ILE A 10 -5.46 9.79 16.87
CA ILE A 10 -4.44 10.46 16.07
C ILE A 10 -3.07 9.99 16.56
N GLY A 11 -2.22 9.49 15.66
CA GLY A 11 -0.84 9.11 15.96
C GLY A 11 0.00 10.35 16.30
N LYS A 12 -0.11 10.85 17.54
CA LYS A 12 0.62 12.03 18.04
C LYS A 12 2.10 11.69 18.20
N PHE A 13 2.98 12.40 17.48
CA PHE A 13 4.41 12.44 17.79
C PHE A 13 4.60 13.19 19.12
N SER A 14 4.65 12.47 20.23
CA SER A 14 4.94 13.05 21.54
C SER A 14 6.45 13.17 21.72
N ILE A 15 7.04 14.23 21.17
CA ILE A 15 8.40 14.66 21.53
C ILE A 15 8.39 15.41 22.88
N SER A 16 7.24 15.98 23.25
CA SER A 16 7.08 16.83 24.44
C SER A 16 7.23 16.11 25.79
N ASN A 17 7.10 14.78 25.85
CA ASN A 17 7.08 14.04 27.12
C ASN A 17 8.45 13.50 27.55
N ILE A 18 9.52 13.80 26.81
CA ILE A 18 10.88 13.41 27.21
C ILE A 18 11.42 14.33 28.33
N CYS A 19 10.85 15.54 28.51
CA CYS A 19 11.41 16.53 29.45
C CYS A 19 10.48 16.99 30.60
N MET A 20 9.15 16.88 30.48
CA MET A 20 8.23 17.26 31.57
C MET A 20 7.32 16.09 31.97
N GLY A 21 7.63 15.53 33.13
CA GLY A 21 6.83 14.50 33.78
C GLY A 21 5.62 15.11 34.47
N GLU A 22 4.55 15.39 33.72
CA GLU A 22 3.26 15.73 34.32
C GLU A 22 2.45 14.46 34.58
N ARG A 23 2.31 14.12 35.87
CA ARG A 23 1.55 12.96 36.35
C ARG A 23 0.07 13.35 36.48
N ALA A 24 -0.61 13.53 35.35
CA ALA A 24 -2.06 13.69 35.33
C ALA A 24 -2.76 12.38 35.74
N ARG A 25 -3.86 12.48 36.50
CA ARG A 25 -4.77 11.34 36.74
C ARG A 25 -5.48 11.03 35.43
N LEU A 26 -4.98 10.02 34.74
CA LEU A 26 -5.54 9.51 33.49
C LEU A 26 -6.83 8.74 33.79
N THR A 27 -7.84 8.94 32.94
CA THR A 27 -9.07 8.14 32.92
C THR A 27 -8.73 6.70 32.50
N GLU A 28 -9.58 5.71 32.81
CA GLU A 28 -9.34 4.29 32.46
C GLU A 28 -9.04 4.11 30.96
N ASP A 29 -9.81 4.77 30.09
CA ASP A 29 -9.60 4.79 28.65
C ASP A 29 -8.24 5.40 28.24
N GLU A 30 -7.80 6.47 28.93
CA GLU A 30 -6.51 7.12 28.65
C GLU A 30 -5.32 6.29 29.17
N MET A 31 -5.51 5.51 30.25
CA MET A 31 -4.52 4.53 30.70
C MET A 31 -4.38 3.38 29.71
N GLU A 32 -5.49 2.89 29.14
CA GLU A 32 -5.47 1.86 28.10
C GLU A 32 -4.76 2.37 26.83
N GLU A 33 -5.06 3.59 26.38
CA GLU A 33 -4.39 4.20 25.23
C GLU A 33 -2.89 4.38 25.48
N ARG A 34 -2.49 4.82 26.68
CA ARG A 34 -1.08 4.95 27.07
C ARG A 34 -0.37 3.60 27.11
N ASN A 35 -1.03 2.55 27.61
CA ASN A 35 -0.47 1.19 27.63
C ASN A 35 -0.32 0.62 26.22
N PHE A 36 -1.29 0.85 25.33
CA PHE A 36 -1.16 0.51 23.92
C PHE A 36 0.03 1.23 23.27
N ARG A 37 0.16 2.54 23.46
CA ARG A 37 1.27 3.34 22.92
C ARG A 37 2.64 2.90 23.45
N ASN A 38 2.73 2.46 24.70
CA ASN A 38 3.96 1.90 25.27
C ASN A 38 4.33 0.53 24.67
N ASN A 39 3.35 -0.19 24.12
CA ASN A 39 3.55 -1.50 23.48
C ASN A 39 3.84 -1.41 21.98
N VAL A 40 3.73 -0.23 21.38
CA VAL A 40 4.00 0.02 19.95
C VAL A 40 5.21 0.94 19.81
N SER A 41 6.20 0.53 19.02
CA SER A 41 7.39 1.37 18.77
C SER A 41 7.02 2.67 18.05
N THR A 42 7.53 3.81 18.52
CA THR A 42 7.14 5.14 18.02
C THR A 42 7.55 5.40 16.57
N PHE A 43 8.68 4.83 16.13
CA PHE A 43 9.24 5.07 14.80
C PHE A 43 8.83 4.01 13.77
N LEU A 44 8.93 2.72 14.12
CA LEU A 44 8.68 1.60 13.20
C LEU A 44 7.26 1.00 13.32
N LEU A 45 6.45 1.48 14.27
CA LEU A 45 5.11 0.97 14.59
C LEU A 45 5.00 -0.52 14.88
N MET A 46 6.09 -1.25 15.02
CA MET A 46 6.04 -2.66 15.40
C MET A 46 5.55 -2.80 16.84
N PHE A 47 4.69 -3.80 17.07
CA PHE A 47 4.40 -4.26 18.43
C PHE A 47 5.70 -4.78 19.07
N LYS A 48 5.88 -4.47 20.35
CA LYS A 48 7.04 -4.95 21.13
C LYS A 48 7.09 -6.48 21.17
N ASP A 49 5.93 -7.12 21.20
CA ASP A 49 5.79 -8.57 21.13
C ASP A 49 5.52 -9.04 19.69
N TYR A 50 6.47 -9.76 19.10
CA TYR A 50 6.37 -10.29 17.73
C TYR A 50 5.17 -11.21 17.51
N ARG A 51 4.70 -11.92 18.55
CA ARG A 51 3.50 -12.78 18.47
C ARG A 51 2.25 -11.97 18.13
N TRP A 52 2.13 -10.76 18.68
CA TRP A 52 1.00 -9.88 18.41
C TRP A 52 1.07 -9.28 17.02
N GLU A 53 2.28 -8.92 16.57
CA GLU A 53 2.52 -8.49 15.19
C GLU A 53 2.14 -9.59 14.18
N MET A 54 2.53 -10.84 14.43
CA MET A 54 2.19 -11.96 13.56
C MET A 54 0.67 -12.26 13.54
N LEU A 55 0.00 -12.14 14.69
CA LEU A 55 -1.47 -12.28 14.77
C LEU A 55 -2.18 -11.16 13.98
N PHE A 56 -1.70 -9.93 14.09
CA PHE A 56 -2.20 -8.78 13.33
C PHE A 56 -2.00 -8.96 11.82
N LEU A 57 -0.82 -9.44 11.40
CA LEU A 57 -0.51 -9.67 9.98
C LEU A 57 -1.25 -10.87 9.38
N ARG A 58 -1.66 -11.84 10.21
CA ARG A 58 -2.43 -13.02 9.78
C ARG A 58 -3.90 -12.70 9.51
N GLU A 59 -4.39 -11.55 9.97
CA GLU A 59 -5.74 -11.08 9.65
C GLU A 59 -5.90 -10.92 8.12
N PRO A 60 -7.00 -11.43 7.53
CA PRO A 60 -7.19 -11.38 6.08
C PRO A 60 -7.34 -9.94 5.60
N ASP A 61 -6.60 -9.57 4.56
CA ASP A 61 -6.67 -8.22 4.00
C ASP A 61 -7.74 -8.11 2.91
N VAL A 62 -8.92 -7.64 3.31
CA VAL A 62 -10.03 -7.39 2.38
C VAL A 62 -9.81 -6.18 1.48
N LEU A 63 -8.86 -5.29 1.81
CA LEU A 63 -8.56 -4.08 1.04
C LEU A 63 -7.62 -4.34 -0.14
N LEU A 64 -6.82 -5.41 -0.08
CA LEU A 64 -5.88 -5.81 -1.13
C LEU A 64 -6.51 -5.84 -2.53
N LYS A 65 -7.72 -6.37 -2.67
CA LYS A 65 -8.46 -6.44 -3.95
C LYS A 65 -8.73 -5.07 -4.57
N TYR A 66 -8.88 -4.04 -3.73
CA TYR A 66 -9.07 -2.66 -4.18
C TYR A 66 -7.72 -2.00 -4.48
N SER A 67 -6.69 -2.26 -3.65
CA SER A 67 -5.32 -1.79 -3.92
C SER A 67 -4.80 -2.28 -5.27
N ILE A 68 -5.07 -3.53 -5.66
CA ILE A 68 -4.66 -4.08 -6.97
C ILE A 68 -5.41 -3.41 -8.14
N ILE A 69 -6.70 -3.08 -7.97
CA ILE A 69 -7.43 -2.29 -8.98
C ILE A 69 -6.82 -0.89 -9.11
N ILE A 70 -6.54 -0.24 -7.99
CA ILE A 70 -5.93 1.09 -7.99
C ILE A 70 -4.55 1.03 -8.65
N ALA A 71 -3.76 -0.03 -8.43
CA ALA A 71 -2.48 -0.22 -9.12
C ALA A 71 -2.64 -0.27 -10.64
N PHE A 72 -3.67 -0.97 -11.14
CA PHE A 72 -3.96 -1.01 -12.57
C PHE A 72 -4.38 0.37 -13.11
N ILE A 73 -5.17 1.15 -12.35
CA ILE A 73 -5.53 2.52 -12.72
C ILE A 73 -4.28 3.42 -12.75
N VAL A 74 -3.40 3.30 -11.76
CA VAL A 74 -2.14 4.04 -11.70
C VAL A 74 -1.24 3.67 -12.87
N PHE A 75 -1.15 2.39 -13.22
CA PHE A 75 -0.43 1.93 -14.40
C PHE A 75 -0.94 2.58 -15.69
N VAL A 76 -2.26 2.61 -15.90
CA VAL A 76 -2.87 3.32 -17.04
C VAL A 76 -2.55 4.83 -16.99
N GLY A 77 -2.53 5.43 -15.80
CA GLY A 77 -2.11 6.82 -15.60
C GLY A 77 -0.67 7.08 -16.03
N ILE A 78 0.27 6.21 -15.64
CA ILE A 78 1.67 6.28 -16.05
C ILE A 78 1.79 6.14 -17.58
N LEU A 79 1.09 5.16 -18.18
CA LEU A 79 1.06 5.00 -19.63
C LEU A 79 0.50 6.23 -20.35
N MET A 80 -0.51 6.90 -19.77
CA MET A 80 -1.06 8.13 -20.34
C MET A 80 -0.04 9.28 -20.30
N VAL A 81 0.61 9.47 -19.15
CA VAL A 81 1.68 10.49 -18.99
C VAL A 81 2.81 10.24 -19.99
N GLN A 82 3.25 8.99 -20.13
CA GLN A 82 4.31 8.64 -21.08
C GLN A 82 3.85 8.71 -22.54
N GLY A 83 2.62 8.28 -22.83
CA GLY A 83 2.05 8.26 -24.18
C GLY A 83 1.82 9.65 -24.77
N ILE A 84 1.48 10.64 -23.93
CA ILE A 84 1.41 12.05 -24.36
C ILE A 84 2.79 12.57 -24.76
N ASN A 85 3.84 12.12 -24.07
CA ASN A 85 5.22 12.51 -24.32
C ASN A 85 5.84 11.61 -25.41
N ARG A 86 5.39 11.79 -26.66
CA ARG A 86 5.80 11.09 -27.92
C ARG A 86 6.34 9.67 -27.72
N PRO A 87 5.55 8.62 -28.02
CA PRO A 87 5.96 7.24 -27.75
C PRO A 87 7.18 6.85 -28.60
N SER A 88 8.26 6.43 -27.94
CA SER A 88 9.45 5.88 -28.59
C SER A 88 9.29 4.38 -28.84
N ASN A 89 9.39 3.97 -30.10
CA ASN A 89 9.71 2.59 -30.52
C ASN A 89 8.62 1.51 -30.24
N THR A 90 8.56 0.48 -31.07
CA THR A 90 7.60 -0.65 -30.93
C THR A 90 7.83 -1.45 -29.65
N ILE A 91 9.09 -1.51 -29.19
CA ILE A 91 9.50 -2.20 -27.96
C ILE A 91 8.76 -1.66 -26.73
N PHE A 92 8.58 -0.33 -26.65
CA PHE A 92 7.87 0.31 -25.54
C PHE A 92 6.45 -0.22 -25.40
N TRP A 93 5.70 -0.31 -26.51
CA TRP A 93 4.34 -0.82 -26.51
C TRP A 93 4.25 -2.30 -26.17
N ILE A 94 5.22 -3.11 -26.62
CA ILE A 94 5.26 -4.54 -26.30
C ILE A 94 5.45 -4.76 -24.80
N VAL A 95 6.46 -4.12 -24.19
CA VAL A 95 6.76 -4.26 -22.76
C VAL A 95 5.59 -3.79 -21.91
N ASN A 96 5.04 -2.60 -22.21
CA ASN A 96 3.88 -2.08 -21.49
C ASN A 96 2.62 -2.95 -21.66
N THR A 97 2.43 -3.58 -22.82
CA THR A 97 1.32 -4.53 -22.99
C THR A 97 1.50 -5.76 -22.09
N ILE A 98 2.72 -6.28 -22.00
CA ILE A 98 3.04 -7.42 -21.12
C ILE A 98 2.82 -7.03 -19.65
N ASP A 99 3.31 -5.87 -19.23
CA ASP A 99 3.11 -5.34 -17.88
C ASP A 99 1.63 -5.17 -17.53
N GLY A 100 0.83 -4.64 -18.47
CA GLY A 100 -0.62 -4.51 -18.33
C GLY A 100 -1.32 -5.85 -18.19
N LEU A 101 -0.91 -6.88 -18.95
CA LEU A 101 -1.46 -8.24 -18.86
C LEU A 101 -1.12 -8.90 -17.52
N ILE A 102 0.08 -8.67 -16.99
CA ILE A 102 0.49 -9.17 -15.67
C ILE A 102 -0.39 -8.55 -14.58
N LEU A 103 -0.55 -7.22 -14.57
CA LEU A 103 -1.38 -6.54 -13.59
C LEU A 103 -2.87 -6.93 -13.70
N LEU A 104 -3.38 -7.06 -14.93
CA LEU A 104 -4.74 -7.53 -15.17
C LEU A 104 -4.96 -8.95 -14.64
N SER A 105 -3.95 -9.83 -14.77
CA SER A 105 -4.00 -11.18 -14.21
C SER A 105 -4.08 -11.15 -12.68
N PHE A 106 -3.37 -10.24 -12.01
CA PHE A 106 -3.49 -10.07 -10.55
C PHE A 106 -4.88 -9.56 -10.15
N VAL A 107 -5.46 -8.61 -10.90
CA VAL A 107 -6.84 -8.14 -10.66
C VAL A 107 -7.82 -9.32 -10.76
N PHE A 108 -7.70 -10.13 -11.81
CA PHE A 108 -8.55 -11.30 -12.03
C PHE A 108 -8.44 -12.30 -10.86
N ILE A 109 -7.23 -12.67 -10.46
CA ILE A 109 -7.00 -13.60 -9.35
C ILE A 109 -7.57 -13.05 -8.04
N ALA A 110 -7.34 -11.77 -7.72
CA ALA A 110 -7.81 -11.17 -6.48
C ALA A 110 -9.34 -11.07 -6.40
N TRP A 111 -10.02 -10.86 -7.54
CA TRP A 111 -11.48 -10.72 -7.59
C TRP A 111 -12.23 -12.03 -7.81
N TYR A 112 -11.55 -13.09 -8.25
CA TYR A 112 -12.18 -14.34 -8.66
C TYR A 112 -13.16 -14.90 -7.60
N LYS A 113 -12.72 -15.05 -6.35
CA LYS A 113 -13.56 -15.56 -5.25
C LYS A 113 -14.81 -14.70 -5.05
N LYS A 114 -14.67 -13.37 -5.09
CA LYS A 114 -15.78 -12.43 -4.88
C LYS A 114 -16.78 -12.48 -6.03
N VAL A 115 -16.30 -12.52 -7.27
CA VAL A 115 -17.14 -12.62 -8.47
C VAL A 115 -17.89 -13.96 -8.49
N TRP A 116 -17.23 -15.06 -8.12
CA TRP A 116 -17.87 -16.38 -8.05
C TRP A 116 -19.05 -16.41 -7.08
N ILE A 117 -18.87 -15.84 -5.88
CA ILE A 117 -19.92 -15.74 -4.86
C ILE A 117 -21.06 -14.83 -5.32
N MET A 118 -20.75 -13.76 -6.06
CA MET A 118 -21.76 -12.83 -6.59
C MET A 118 -22.60 -13.44 -7.71
N ILE A 119 -22.00 -14.26 -8.58
CA ILE A 119 -22.70 -14.90 -9.72
C ILE A 119 -23.57 -16.07 -9.25
N ASN A 120 -23.16 -16.77 -8.19
CA ASN A 120 -23.92 -17.88 -7.61
C ASN A 120 -24.45 -17.49 -6.21
N PRO A 121 -25.38 -16.52 -6.12
CA PRO A 121 -25.99 -16.15 -4.85
C PRO A 121 -26.78 -17.34 -4.31
N ALA A 122 -26.65 -17.61 -3.01
CA ALA A 122 -27.39 -18.69 -2.38
C ALA A 122 -28.89 -18.36 -2.34
N PRO A 123 -29.78 -19.30 -2.72
CA PRO A 123 -31.21 -19.11 -2.50
C PRO A 123 -31.51 -19.34 -1.00
N GLY A 124 -31.88 -18.27 -0.28
CA GLY A 124 -32.62 -18.33 0.99
C GLY A 124 -31.84 -18.70 2.26
N ILE A 125 -30.79 -17.96 2.61
CA ILE A 125 -30.13 -18.11 3.92
C ILE A 125 -30.54 -16.97 4.85
N ASN A 126 -30.99 -17.34 6.06
CA ASN A 126 -31.31 -16.42 7.13
C ASN A 126 -30.05 -15.64 7.55
N LEU A 127 -30.23 -14.39 7.94
CA LEU A 127 -29.15 -13.43 8.21
C LEU A 127 -28.21 -13.79 9.39
N ASP A 128 -28.47 -14.90 10.09
CA ASP A 128 -27.89 -15.23 11.39
C ASP A 128 -26.83 -16.36 11.34
N ASP A 129 -26.60 -16.99 10.18
CA ASP A 129 -25.57 -18.02 10.03
C ASP A 129 -24.20 -17.41 9.68
N ASP A 130 -23.16 -17.81 10.42
CA ASP A 130 -21.80 -17.33 10.26
C ASP A 130 -21.32 -17.43 8.79
N PRO A 131 -20.81 -16.34 8.18
CA PRO A 131 -20.47 -16.28 6.77
C PRO A 131 -19.32 -17.22 6.36
N GLU A 132 -18.57 -17.77 7.32
CA GLU A 132 -17.43 -18.65 7.06
C GLU A 132 -17.84 -20.12 6.83
N GLU A 133 -18.86 -20.63 7.53
CA GLU A 133 -19.26 -22.06 7.45
C GLU A 133 -19.99 -22.37 6.13
N SER A 134 -20.82 -21.43 5.63
CA SER A 134 -21.55 -21.58 4.37
C SER A 134 -20.70 -21.44 3.09
N SER A 135 -19.42 -21.10 3.22
CA SER A 135 -18.48 -20.90 2.11
C SER A 135 -17.80 -22.19 1.63
N THR A 136 -17.72 -23.21 2.48
CA THR A 136 -17.02 -24.47 2.19
C THR A 136 -17.78 -25.37 1.22
N ASP A 137 -19.12 -25.35 1.26
CA ASP A 137 -19.98 -26.15 0.39
C ASP A 137 -20.21 -25.55 -1.01
N ARG A 138 -19.76 -24.30 -1.26
CA ARG A 138 -20.00 -23.56 -2.52
C ARG A 138 -18.82 -23.53 -3.48
N LYS A 139 -17.84 -24.40 -3.26
CA LYS A 139 -16.64 -24.46 -4.11
C LYS A 139 -17.00 -24.91 -5.53
N PRO A 140 -16.40 -24.29 -6.56
CA PRO A 140 -16.62 -24.71 -7.93
C PRO A 140 -16.24 -26.18 -8.15
N LYS A 141 -17.07 -26.90 -8.92
CA LYS A 141 -16.84 -28.32 -9.24
C LYS A 141 -15.73 -28.51 -10.29
N ASN A 142 -15.54 -27.54 -11.17
CA ASN A 142 -14.50 -27.58 -12.21
C ASN A 142 -13.12 -27.36 -11.59
N VAL A 143 -12.14 -28.20 -11.93
CA VAL A 143 -10.78 -28.17 -11.37
C VAL A 143 -10.10 -26.81 -11.53
N VAL A 144 -10.17 -26.21 -12.72
CA VAL A 144 -9.55 -24.91 -13.02
C VAL A 144 -10.20 -23.79 -12.21
N SER A 145 -11.53 -23.79 -12.12
CA SER A 145 -12.27 -22.79 -11.35
C SER A 145 -12.00 -22.92 -9.85
N ARG A 146 -11.86 -24.16 -9.36
CA ARG A 146 -11.44 -24.46 -7.97
C ARG A 146 -10.03 -23.97 -7.70
N PHE A 147 -9.10 -24.18 -8.62
CA PHE A 147 -7.76 -23.64 -8.51
C PHE A 147 -7.75 -22.11 -8.37
N PHE A 148 -8.47 -21.38 -9.23
CA PHE A 148 -8.54 -19.91 -9.12
C PHE A 148 -9.26 -19.45 -7.85
N TYR A 149 -10.27 -20.18 -7.39
CA TYR A 149 -10.96 -19.89 -6.13
C TYR A 149 -10.04 -20.05 -4.92
N ASP A 150 -9.34 -21.18 -4.83
CA ASP A 150 -8.39 -21.47 -3.76
C ASP A 150 -7.17 -20.53 -3.84
N LEU A 151 -6.68 -20.20 -5.05
CA LEU A 151 -5.59 -19.24 -5.26
C LEU A 151 -5.98 -17.83 -4.79
N SER A 152 -7.20 -17.37 -5.11
CA SER A 152 -7.74 -16.08 -4.67
C SER A 152 -7.82 -15.99 -3.14
N ASP A 153 -8.30 -17.05 -2.48
CA ASP A 153 -8.35 -17.11 -1.01
C ASP A 153 -6.95 -17.16 -0.38
N ASN A 154 -6.06 -17.96 -0.96
CA ASN A 154 -4.68 -18.12 -0.54
C ASN A 154 -3.92 -16.78 -0.60
N VAL A 155 -4.14 -16.00 -1.65
CA VAL A 155 -3.58 -14.65 -1.80
C VAL A 155 -4.03 -13.71 -0.69
N MET A 156 -5.29 -13.77 -0.24
CA MET A 156 -5.78 -12.88 0.83
C MET A 156 -5.31 -13.29 2.23
N ARG A 157 -5.17 -14.60 2.48
CA ARG A 157 -4.79 -15.12 3.81
C ARG A 157 -3.27 -15.15 4.03
N ASN A 158 -2.50 -15.56 3.02
CA ASN A 158 -1.07 -15.76 3.18
C ASN A 158 -0.27 -14.47 3.02
N ILE A 159 0.50 -14.10 4.04
CA ILE A 159 1.35 -12.90 4.00
C ILE A 159 2.41 -12.95 2.89
N LEU A 160 2.98 -14.13 2.63
CA LEU A 160 4.00 -14.31 1.59
C LEU A 160 3.40 -14.05 0.20
N ALA A 161 2.22 -14.62 -0.10
CA ALA A 161 1.53 -14.39 -1.37
C ALA A 161 1.19 -12.90 -1.59
N ARG A 162 0.73 -12.21 -0.53
CA ARG A 162 0.51 -10.75 -0.56
C ARG A 162 1.79 -9.98 -0.87
N GLY A 163 2.88 -10.32 -0.17
CA GLY A 163 4.20 -9.71 -0.38
C GLY A 163 4.72 -9.91 -1.80
N VAL A 164 4.50 -11.08 -2.40
CA VAL A 164 4.89 -11.37 -3.79
C VAL A 164 4.10 -10.53 -4.78
N ILE A 165 2.77 -10.46 -4.66
CA ILE A 165 1.94 -9.63 -5.56
C ILE A 165 2.33 -8.15 -5.44
N TYR A 166 2.55 -7.68 -4.22
CA TYR A 166 3.04 -6.33 -3.97
C TYR A 166 4.37 -6.05 -4.68
N LEU A 167 5.38 -6.89 -4.44
CA LEU A 167 6.69 -6.73 -5.06
C LEU A 167 6.60 -6.74 -6.59
N MET A 168 5.88 -7.69 -7.16
CA MET A 168 5.70 -7.77 -8.62
C MET A 168 5.00 -6.53 -9.16
N THR A 169 3.97 -6.03 -8.47
CA THR A 169 3.27 -4.80 -8.86
C THR A 169 4.20 -3.59 -8.84
N VAL A 170 4.97 -3.41 -7.77
CA VAL A 170 5.92 -2.29 -7.65
C VAL A 170 7.02 -2.38 -8.70
N ILE A 171 7.57 -3.58 -8.94
CA ILE A 171 8.57 -3.80 -9.99
C ILE A 171 8.01 -3.43 -11.36
N THR A 172 6.81 -3.92 -11.70
CA THR A 172 6.14 -3.57 -12.96
C THR A 172 5.96 -2.05 -13.09
N LEU A 173 5.45 -1.36 -12.08
CA LEU A 173 5.26 0.09 -12.12
C LEU A 173 6.59 0.86 -12.25
N CYS A 174 7.65 0.40 -11.59
CA CYS A 174 9.00 0.95 -11.74
C CYS A 174 9.55 0.74 -13.15
N LEU A 175 9.40 -0.47 -13.71
CA LEU A 175 9.84 -0.79 -15.07
C LEU A 175 9.12 0.09 -16.07
N THR A 176 7.79 0.17 -16.00
CA THR A 176 6.98 1.07 -16.83
C THR A 176 7.47 2.52 -16.68
N SER A 177 7.65 3.02 -15.45
CA SER A 177 8.09 4.41 -15.19
C SER A 177 9.45 4.77 -15.80
N LEU A 178 10.38 3.81 -15.85
CA LEU A 178 11.74 4.01 -16.34
C LEU A 178 11.93 3.57 -17.80
N LEU A 179 10.95 2.88 -18.39
CA LEU A 179 11.05 2.31 -19.74
C LEU A 179 11.41 3.38 -20.78
N GLN A 180 10.80 4.56 -20.70
CA GLN A 180 11.04 5.68 -21.60
C GLN A 180 12.51 6.17 -21.60
N LEU A 181 13.25 6.02 -20.50
CA LEU A 181 14.68 6.35 -20.43
C LEU A 181 15.56 5.35 -21.20
N THR A 182 15.09 4.11 -21.34
CA THR A 182 15.84 3.03 -22.00
C THR A 182 15.52 2.89 -23.47
N THR A 183 14.33 3.33 -23.90
CA THR A 183 13.84 3.16 -25.27
C THR A 183 14.02 4.39 -26.15
N CYS A 184 14.52 5.52 -25.60
CA CYS A 184 14.93 6.62 -26.46
C CYS A 184 16.23 6.26 -27.18
N ASP A 185 16.15 6.13 -28.50
CA ASP A 185 17.31 5.99 -29.39
C ASP A 185 17.91 7.37 -29.67
N GLU A 186 19.24 7.44 -29.69
CA GLU A 186 19.98 8.60 -30.19
C GLU A 186 19.97 8.59 -31.72
N ASP A 187 18.89 9.06 -32.35
CA ASP A 187 18.89 9.29 -33.79
C ASP A 187 19.81 10.47 -34.13
N GLU A 188 20.94 10.20 -34.81
CA GLU A 188 21.98 11.18 -35.18
C GLU A 188 21.46 12.41 -35.97
N SER A 189 20.26 12.37 -36.54
CA SER A 189 19.73 13.43 -37.42
C SER A 189 18.98 14.56 -36.70
N THR A 190 18.59 14.36 -35.45
CA THR A 190 17.94 15.38 -34.61
C THR A 190 18.60 15.29 -33.26
N GLY A 191 19.33 16.34 -32.86
CA GLY A 191 20.18 16.32 -31.66
C GLY A 191 19.54 15.69 -30.41
N PRO A 192 20.36 15.27 -29.44
CA PRO A 192 20.05 14.29 -28.37
C PRO A 192 18.98 14.69 -27.33
N GLN A 193 18.10 15.65 -27.61
CA GLN A 193 17.35 16.41 -26.60
C GLN A 193 15.83 16.45 -26.77
N LEU A 194 15.22 15.83 -27.80
CA LEU A 194 13.78 16.04 -28.06
C LEU A 194 12.85 14.84 -27.79
N CYS A 195 13.36 13.70 -27.33
CA CYS A 195 12.54 12.49 -27.13
C CYS A 195 11.99 12.31 -25.71
N ILE A 196 12.60 12.93 -24.70
CA ILE A 196 12.29 12.67 -23.29
C ILE A 196 11.81 13.94 -22.60
N ASN A 197 10.69 13.85 -21.90
CA ASN A 197 10.26 14.86 -20.94
C ASN A 197 10.66 14.41 -19.51
N PRO A 198 11.66 15.06 -18.88
CA PRO A 198 12.15 14.65 -17.56
C PRO A 198 11.09 14.72 -16.46
N TRP A 199 10.18 15.69 -16.54
CA TRP A 199 9.08 15.84 -15.58
C TRP A 199 8.09 14.68 -15.66
N ALA A 200 7.82 14.16 -16.85
CA ALA A 200 6.93 13.02 -17.04
C ALA A 200 7.46 11.75 -16.33
N ILE A 201 8.78 11.57 -16.33
CA ILE A 201 9.43 10.46 -15.62
C ILE A 201 9.30 10.66 -14.11
N THR A 202 9.55 11.87 -13.61
CA THR A 202 9.42 12.23 -12.19
C THR A 202 7.99 12.02 -11.70
N GLU A 203 6.99 12.45 -12.46
CA GLU A 203 5.57 12.27 -12.16
C GLU A 203 5.18 10.78 -12.17
N SER A 204 5.68 10.00 -13.13
CA SER A 204 5.45 8.54 -13.19
C SER A 204 6.04 7.83 -11.97
N LEU A 205 7.22 8.25 -11.52
CA LEU A 205 7.84 7.71 -10.32
C LEU A 205 7.09 8.10 -9.04
N ILE A 206 6.60 9.34 -8.94
CA ILE A 206 5.77 9.80 -7.83
C ILE A 206 4.51 8.93 -7.70
N MET A 207 3.87 8.61 -8.82
CA MET A 207 2.72 7.70 -8.85
C MET A 207 3.09 6.29 -8.39
N THR A 208 4.27 5.80 -8.76
CA THR A 208 4.80 4.50 -8.31
C THR A 208 5.09 4.48 -6.80
N ILE A 209 5.68 5.55 -6.25
CA ILE A 209 5.92 5.70 -4.81
C ILE A 209 4.60 5.75 -4.06
N CYS A 210 3.63 6.55 -4.53
CA CYS A 210 2.27 6.59 -3.99
C CYS A 210 1.67 5.18 -3.91
N MET A 211 1.69 4.43 -5.02
CA MET A 211 1.15 3.08 -5.06
C MET A 211 1.87 2.12 -4.11
N SER A 212 3.19 2.28 -3.93
CA SER A 212 4.00 1.45 -3.02
C SER A 212 3.57 1.57 -1.56
N PHE A 213 3.04 2.74 -1.15
CA PHE A 213 2.55 2.99 0.21
C PHE A 213 1.04 2.71 0.38
N LEU A 214 0.26 2.64 -0.71
CA LEU A 214 -1.18 2.40 -0.65
C LEU A 214 -1.59 0.95 -0.32
N PHE A 215 -0.66 -0.02 -0.41
CA PHE A 215 -0.97 -1.41 -0.06
C PHE A 215 -1.13 -1.58 1.45
N SER A 216 -2.30 -1.99 1.90
CA SER A 216 -2.55 -2.25 3.33
C SER A 216 -1.92 -3.57 3.80
N ARG A 217 -1.73 -3.70 5.12
CA ARG A 217 -1.39 -4.96 5.82
C ARG A 217 -0.13 -5.71 5.29
N ILE A 218 0.79 -4.97 4.68
CA ILE A 218 2.17 -5.39 4.41
C ILE A 218 3.06 -4.80 5.51
N PRO A 219 4.08 -5.52 6.01
CA PRO A 219 4.96 -5.01 7.06
C PRO A 219 5.53 -3.63 6.72
N PHE A 220 5.34 -2.65 7.60
CA PHE A 220 5.76 -1.26 7.41
C PHE A 220 7.21 -1.12 6.95
N LEU A 221 8.10 -1.80 7.66
CA LEU A 221 9.55 -1.75 7.45
C LEU A 221 9.91 -2.21 6.04
N PHE A 222 9.18 -3.20 5.53
CA PHE A 222 9.39 -3.74 4.20
C PHE A 222 9.03 -2.72 3.11
N LYS A 223 7.88 -2.05 3.22
CA LYS A 223 7.51 -0.98 2.29
C LYS A 223 8.49 0.19 2.34
N LEU A 224 8.94 0.56 3.54
CA LEU A 224 9.90 1.64 3.73
C LEU A 224 11.22 1.35 3.01
N LEU A 225 11.73 0.12 3.13
CA LEU A 225 12.92 -0.33 2.42
C LEU A 225 12.74 -0.27 0.91
N VAL A 226 11.62 -0.79 0.39
CA VAL A 226 11.32 -0.75 -1.06
C VAL A 226 11.24 0.68 -1.56
N GLY A 227 10.51 1.57 -0.87
CA GLY A 227 10.40 2.97 -1.25
C GLY A 227 11.74 3.71 -1.19
N PHE A 228 12.58 3.43 -0.18
CA PHE A 228 13.92 3.99 -0.08
C PHE A 228 14.81 3.55 -1.26
N ILE A 229 14.77 2.26 -1.62
CA ILE A 229 15.48 1.73 -2.80
C ILE A 229 15.06 2.47 -4.08
N ILE A 230 13.75 2.69 -4.28
CA ILE A 230 13.23 3.42 -5.45
C ILE A 230 13.81 4.84 -5.51
N VAL A 231 13.78 5.57 -4.39
CA VAL A 231 14.33 6.94 -4.31
C VAL A 231 15.84 6.95 -4.56
N CYS A 232 16.59 6.01 -4.01
CA CYS A 232 18.04 5.90 -4.23
C CYS A 232 18.38 5.59 -5.69
N VAL A 233 17.69 4.63 -6.31
CA VAL A 233 17.90 4.28 -7.72
C VAL A 233 17.58 5.48 -8.62
N TYR A 234 16.46 6.16 -8.37
CA TYR A 234 16.12 7.35 -9.12
C TYR A 234 17.14 8.48 -8.92
N GLY A 235 17.59 8.71 -7.69
CA GLY A 235 18.64 9.69 -7.41
C GLY A 235 19.95 9.40 -8.15
N TYR A 236 20.33 8.13 -8.22
CA TYR A 236 21.48 7.71 -9.03
C TYR A 236 21.27 8.00 -10.54
N ILE A 237 20.08 7.71 -11.07
CA ILE A 237 19.72 7.96 -12.47
C ILE A 237 19.78 9.46 -12.80
N VAL A 238 19.19 10.32 -11.97
CA VAL A 238 19.13 11.77 -12.18
C VAL A 238 20.48 12.44 -12.04
N MET A 239 21.23 12.10 -10.98
CA MET A 239 22.47 12.82 -10.63
C MET A 239 23.69 12.36 -11.41
N TYR A 240 23.73 11.11 -11.87
CA TYR A 240 24.93 10.54 -12.49
C TYR A 240 24.70 10.09 -13.93
N LYS A 241 23.61 9.34 -14.19
CA LYS A 241 23.43 8.71 -15.51
C LYS A 241 22.88 9.68 -16.56
N TYR A 242 21.92 10.52 -16.19
CA TYR A 242 21.23 11.43 -17.12
C TYR A 242 21.30 12.90 -16.67
N GLU A 243 22.37 13.29 -15.95
CA GLU A 243 22.57 14.65 -15.43
C GLU A 243 22.31 15.72 -16.50
N PHE A 244 22.86 15.53 -17.71
CA PHE A 244 22.71 16.48 -18.82
C PHE A 244 21.25 16.74 -19.20
N ILE A 245 20.43 15.70 -19.28
CA ILE A 245 19.01 15.79 -19.66
C ILE A 245 18.22 16.49 -18.54
N PHE A 246 18.48 16.12 -17.28
CA PHE A 246 17.77 16.68 -16.14
C PHE A 246 18.18 18.12 -15.82
N ASN A 247 19.44 18.49 -16.02
CA ASN A 247 19.95 19.85 -15.78
C ASN A 247 19.36 20.88 -16.76
N GLN A 248 19.02 20.46 -17.97
CA GLN A 248 18.36 21.31 -18.97
C GLN A 248 16.85 21.41 -18.79
N SER A 249 16.27 20.59 -17.93
CA SER A 249 14.84 20.63 -17.64
C SER A 249 14.45 21.87 -16.84
N VAL A 250 13.17 22.21 -16.84
CA VAL A 250 12.66 23.36 -16.08
C VAL A 250 12.77 23.06 -14.58
N SER A 251 13.35 23.99 -13.81
CA SER A 251 13.39 23.89 -12.35
C SER A 251 12.11 24.44 -11.71
N THR A 252 11.71 23.89 -10.55
CA THR A 252 10.58 24.41 -9.75
C THR A 252 10.89 25.78 -9.13
N ASN A 253 12.18 26.10 -8.95
CA ASN A 253 12.62 27.38 -8.38
C ASN A 253 13.78 27.95 -9.20
N ARG A 254 13.75 29.26 -9.51
CA ARG A 254 14.79 29.96 -10.27
C ARG A 254 16.18 29.87 -9.63
N ASN A 255 16.26 29.72 -8.31
CA ASN A 255 17.53 29.65 -7.58
C ASN A 255 18.05 28.21 -7.37
N LEU A 256 17.29 27.20 -7.78
CA LEU A 256 17.65 25.78 -7.60
C LEU A 256 17.94 25.17 -8.97
N LYS A 257 19.02 24.40 -9.09
CA LYS A 257 19.26 23.64 -10.34
C LYS A 257 18.17 22.58 -10.52
N ALA A 258 17.83 22.29 -11.76
CA ALA A 258 16.70 21.42 -12.09
C ALA A 258 16.86 20.00 -11.53
N GLU A 259 18.07 19.42 -11.56
CA GLU A 259 18.39 18.10 -10.98
C GLU A 259 17.99 17.98 -9.49
N TYR A 260 18.32 18.99 -8.68
CA TYR A 260 17.95 19.03 -7.27
C TYR A 260 16.47 19.30 -7.07
N SER A 261 15.83 19.99 -8.02
CA SER A 261 14.40 20.24 -8.00
C SER A 261 13.60 18.94 -8.13
N HIS A 262 13.95 18.08 -9.09
CA HIS A 262 13.34 16.76 -9.24
C HIS A 262 13.53 15.89 -8.00
N MET A 263 14.75 15.86 -7.44
CA MET A 263 15.04 15.12 -6.21
C MET A 263 14.28 15.65 -5.00
N MET A 264 14.18 16.98 -4.86
CA MET A 264 13.42 17.60 -3.78
C MET A 264 11.96 17.17 -3.82
N VAL A 265 11.31 17.20 -4.99
CA VAL A 265 9.91 16.78 -5.11
C VAL A 265 9.75 15.31 -4.75
N VAL A 266 10.60 14.42 -5.27
CA VAL A 266 10.53 12.98 -4.97
C VAL A 266 10.75 12.68 -3.48
N ILE A 267 11.72 13.35 -2.84
CA ILE A 267 11.99 13.19 -1.40
C ILE A 267 10.80 13.70 -0.56
N LEU A 268 10.23 14.86 -0.92
CA LEU A 268 9.07 15.41 -0.23
C LEU A 268 7.85 14.49 -0.38
N THR A 269 7.58 14.01 -1.59
CA THR A 269 6.53 13.03 -1.87
C THR A 269 6.72 11.75 -1.04
N PHE A 270 7.94 11.20 -1.02
CA PHE A 270 8.26 10.03 -0.22
C PHE A 270 8.00 10.28 1.27
N ALA A 271 8.44 11.42 1.81
CA ALA A 271 8.21 11.79 3.20
C ALA A 271 6.71 11.93 3.52
N ILE A 272 5.93 12.57 2.64
CA ILE A 272 4.48 12.73 2.81
C ILE A 272 3.79 11.37 2.82
N PHE A 273 4.04 10.51 1.82
CA PHE A 273 3.41 9.19 1.76
C PHE A 273 3.85 8.27 2.90
N HIS A 274 5.11 8.37 3.32
CA HIS A 274 5.60 7.69 4.52
C HIS A 274 4.79 8.10 5.77
N LEU A 275 4.57 9.40 5.97
CA LEU A 275 3.77 9.88 7.10
C LEU A 275 2.31 9.45 7.02
N ILE A 276 1.72 9.44 5.82
CA ILE A 276 0.33 8.99 5.60
C ILE A 276 0.21 7.49 5.90
N ASP A 277 1.08 6.65 5.35
CA ASP A 277 1.07 5.20 5.58
C ASP A 277 1.30 4.88 7.06
N ARG A 278 2.22 5.61 7.71
CA ARG A 278 2.46 5.52 9.16
C ARG A 278 1.19 5.76 9.96
N GLN A 279 0.40 6.79 9.63
CA GLN A 279 -0.86 7.08 10.30
C GLN A 279 -1.92 6.01 10.01
N SER A 280 -2.01 5.54 8.76
CA SER A 280 -2.95 4.48 8.36
C SER A 280 -2.68 3.16 9.10
N GLU A 281 -1.40 2.79 9.26
CA GLU A 281 -1.01 1.61 10.02
C GLU A 281 -1.26 1.78 11.52
N TYR A 282 -1.01 2.97 12.07
CA TYR A 282 -1.36 3.28 13.46
C TYR A 282 -2.84 3.03 13.73
N ILE A 283 -3.70 3.61 12.90
CA ILE A 283 -5.16 3.48 13.02
C ILE A 283 -5.57 2.00 12.91
N SER A 284 -4.96 1.25 11.99
CA SER A 284 -5.24 -0.17 11.82
C SER A 284 -4.86 -1.00 13.06
N LYS A 285 -3.73 -0.71 13.72
CA LYS A 285 -3.29 -1.40 14.94
C LYS A 285 -4.12 -1.03 16.16
N VAL A 286 -4.56 0.22 16.24
CA VAL A 286 -5.50 0.68 17.27
C VAL A 286 -6.84 -0.03 17.11
N ASP A 287 -7.41 -0.03 15.90
CA ASP A 287 -8.67 -0.71 15.59
C ASP A 287 -8.59 -2.21 15.91
N TYR A 288 -7.50 -2.87 15.54
CA TYR A 288 -7.26 -4.28 15.90
C TYR A 288 -7.27 -4.51 17.41
N THR A 289 -6.65 -3.62 18.19
CA THR A 289 -6.58 -3.75 19.65
C THR A 289 -7.94 -3.53 20.28
N TRP A 290 -8.66 -2.49 19.85
CA TRP A 290 -10.01 -2.20 20.35
C TRP A 290 -10.99 -3.33 20.06
N LYS A 291 -10.96 -3.91 18.85
CA LYS A 291 -11.77 -5.09 18.51
C LYS A 291 -11.55 -6.25 19.48
N ARG A 292 -10.29 -6.53 19.84
CA ARG A 292 -9.97 -7.60 20.78
C ARG A 292 -10.39 -7.30 22.21
N GLN A 293 -10.24 -6.05 22.65
CA GLN A 293 -10.73 -5.64 23.97
C GLN A 293 -12.25 -5.76 24.07
N LEU A 294 -12.98 -5.38 23.02
CA LEU A 294 -14.43 -5.54 22.95
C LEU A 294 -14.84 -7.01 23.00
N GLN A 295 -14.18 -7.88 22.22
CA GLN A 295 -14.43 -9.33 22.26
C GLN A 295 -14.22 -9.91 23.65
N LYS A 296 -13.12 -9.54 24.32
CA LYS A 296 -12.86 -9.99 25.69
C LYS A 296 -13.91 -9.50 26.69
N LYS A 297 -14.31 -8.22 26.61
CA LYS A 297 -15.37 -7.66 27.48
C LYS A 297 -16.70 -8.36 27.26
N GLN A 298 -17.00 -8.78 26.02
CA GLN A 298 -18.19 -9.57 25.71
C GLN A 298 -18.13 -10.98 26.30
N GLU A 299 -17.00 -11.69 26.16
CA GLU A 299 -16.79 -13.01 26.76
C GLU A 299 -16.92 -12.98 28.30
N ASP A 300 -16.33 -11.97 28.96
CA ASP A 300 -16.42 -11.78 30.41
C ASP A 300 -17.87 -11.47 30.87
N ALA A 301 -18.61 -10.68 30.09
CA ALA A 301 -20.03 -10.39 30.34
C ALA A 301 -20.93 -11.63 30.18
N GLU A 302 -20.66 -12.47 29.19
CA GLU A 302 -21.36 -13.74 29.00
C GLU A 302 -21.06 -14.72 30.14
N PHE A 303 -19.81 -14.80 30.59
CA PHE A 303 -19.41 -15.65 31.70
C PHE A 303 -20.08 -15.23 33.02
N THR A 304 -20.10 -13.93 33.33
CA THR A 304 -20.78 -13.40 34.52
C THR A 304 -22.30 -13.61 34.48
N THR A 305 -22.92 -13.44 33.31
CA THR A 305 -24.37 -13.73 33.11
C THR A 305 -24.69 -15.21 33.29
N LYS A 306 -23.78 -16.11 32.88
CA LYS A 306 -23.92 -17.55 33.10
C LYS A 306 -23.80 -17.89 34.58
N LEU A 307 -22.84 -17.29 35.29
CA LEU A 307 -22.67 -17.47 36.74
C LEU A 307 -23.84 -16.96 37.57
N SER A 308 -24.45 -15.82 37.20
CA SER A 308 -25.59 -15.25 37.92
C SER A 308 -26.91 -16.03 37.78
N LYS A 309 -26.96 -17.03 36.88
CA LYS A 309 -28.12 -17.91 36.68
C LYS A 309 -28.07 -19.20 37.50
N PHE A 310 -26.96 -19.47 38.19
CA PHE A 310 -26.80 -20.57 39.14
C PHE A 310 -26.93 -20.05 40.57
#